data_AF-A0A7W7I1W1-F1
#
_entry.id   AF-A0A7W7I1W1-F1
#
_cell.length_a   1.000
_cell.length_b   1.000
_cell.length_c   1.000
_cell.angle_alpha   90.00
_cell.angle_beta   90.00
_cell.angle_gamma   90.00
#
_symmetry.space_group_name_H-M   'P 1'
#
loop_
_entity.id
_entity.type
_entity.pdbx_description
1 polymer ?
#
loop_
_entity_poly.entity_id
_entity_poly.type
_entity_poly.pdbx_seq_one_letter_code
_entity_poly.pdbx_strand_id
1 'polypeptide(L)'
;MGDTPQARRHVRGHRQRLRRHLRPLVLPYDGATWTAASDVDIDHVVPLAEAWRSGASAWTTSRRQSFANDLTRPQLIAVTDNVNQSKGDEDPSTWQPSVTSYWCTYAKMWIAVKSYWALTAQSAEKTALQTMLNTCTS
;
A
#
# COMPACT_ATOMS: atom_id res chain seq x y z
N MET A 1 16.05 -1.63 5.96
CA MET A 1 16.76 -1.53 4.65
C MET A 1 16.70 -0.08 4.21
N GLY A 2 17.67 0.44 3.46
CA GLY A 2 17.69 1.86 3.07
C GLY A 2 18.01 2.04 1.59
N ASP A 3 17.13 2.75 0.85
CA ASP A 3 17.29 2.94 -0.59
C ASP A 3 18.50 3.78 -0.95
N THR A 4 19.23 3.31 -1.97
CA THR A 4 20.47 3.93 -2.46
C THR A 4 20.22 5.31 -3.09
N PRO A 5 21.18 6.25 -3.01
CA PRO A 5 20.98 7.63 -3.44
C PRO A 5 20.63 7.83 -4.93
N GLN A 6 20.98 6.87 -5.81
CA GLN A 6 20.69 6.95 -7.24
C GLN A 6 19.18 6.83 -7.55
N ALA A 7 18.47 5.89 -6.91
CA ALA A 7 17.02 5.73 -7.10
C ALA A 7 16.26 7.01 -6.74
N ARG A 8 16.62 7.62 -5.60
CA ARG A 8 16.03 8.88 -5.09
C ARG A 8 16.21 10.08 -6.04
N ARG A 9 17.25 10.09 -6.88
CA ARG A 9 17.47 11.15 -7.88
C ARG A 9 16.61 10.97 -9.13
N HIS A 10 16.39 9.74 -9.59
CA HIS A 10 15.62 9.47 -10.81
C HIS A 10 14.13 9.84 -10.64
N VAL A 11 13.52 9.45 -9.51
CA VAL A 11 12.12 9.78 -9.17
C VAL A 11 11.89 11.29 -9.12
N ARG A 12 12.83 12.07 -8.56
CA ARG A 12 12.73 13.55 -8.50
C ARG A 12 12.74 14.21 -9.87
N GLY A 13 13.37 13.62 -10.89
CA GLY A 13 13.36 14.12 -12.26
C GLY A 13 11.97 14.00 -12.92
N HIS A 14 11.32 12.85 -12.78
CA HIS A 14 9.98 12.63 -13.35
C HIS A 14 8.89 13.49 -12.67
N ARG A 15 8.98 13.74 -11.35
CA ARG A 15 8.04 14.62 -10.61
C ARG A 15 7.96 16.07 -11.16
N GLN A 16 8.88 16.52 -12.00
CA GLN A 16 8.82 17.86 -12.60
C GLN A 16 8.13 17.95 -13.98
N ARG A 17 8.05 16.86 -14.74
CA ARG A 17 7.52 16.90 -16.13
C ARG A 17 6.00 16.65 -16.25
N LEU A 18 5.36 16.15 -15.20
CA LEU A 18 3.91 15.86 -15.16
C LEU A 18 3.05 17.06 -14.70
N ARG A 19 3.58 18.30 -14.77
CA ARG A 19 3.02 19.49 -14.10
C ARG A 19 1.86 20.21 -14.81
N ARG A 20 1.33 19.68 -15.92
CA ARG A 20 0.15 20.22 -16.61
C ARG A 20 -0.75 19.10 -17.12
N HIS A 21 -2.05 19.21 -16.82
CA HIS A 21 -3.14 18.34 -17.32
C HIS A 21 -3.20 16.89 -16.81
N LEU A 22 -2.76 16.62 -15.57
CA LEU A 22 -3.31 15.47 -14.84
C LEU A 22 -4.80 15.71 -14.56
N ARG A 23 -5.64 14.69 -14.79
CA ARG A 23 -7.02 14.70 -14.28
C ARG A 23 -6.98 14.66 -12.73
N PRO A 24 -7.94 15.28 -12.02
CA PRO A 24 -8.00 15.19 -10.58
C PRO A 24 -8.10 13.73 -10.14
N LEU A 25 -7.16 13.29 -9.31
CA LEU A 25 -7.04 11.92 -8.84
C LEU A 25 -7.66 11.82 -7.46
N VAL A 26 -8.80 11.13 -7.36
CA VAL A 26 -9.43 10.77 -6.08
C VAL A 26 -8.65 9.61 -5.47
N LEU A 27 -8.10 9.80 -4.27
CA LEU A 27 -7.26 8.82 -3.61
C LEU A 27 -8.06 7.91 -2.67
N PRO A 28 -7.70 6.61 -2.57
CA PRO A 28 -8.62 5.58 -2.08
C PRO A 28 -8.74 5.52 -0.56
N TYR A 29 -7.78 6.06 0.18
CA TYR A 29 -7.72 5.90 1.63
C TYR A 29 -8.49 6.99 2.39
N ASP A 30 -8.62 8.17 1.78
CA ASP A 30 -9.19 9.39 2.36
C ASP A 30 -10.24 10.09 1.47
N GLY A 31 -10.34 9.70 0.19
CA GLY A 31 -11.21 10.36 -0.79
C GLY A 31 -10.67 11.72 -1.27
N ALA A 32 -9.44 12.09 -0.88
CA ALA A 32 -8.87 13.39 -1.23
C ALA A 32 -8.57 13.46 -2.72
N THR A 33 -8.75 14.65 -3.31
CA THR A 33 -8.65 14.87 -4.76
C THR A 33 -7.45 15.73 -5.10
N TRP A 34 -6.46 15.16 -5.79
CA TRP A 34 -5.17 15.80 -6.04
C TRP A 34 -4.88 16.04 -7.51
N THR A 35 -4.09 17.08 -7.80
CA THR A 35 -3.65 17.44 -9.17
C THR A 35 -2.13 17.62 -9.29
N ALA A 36 -1.40 17.68 -8.17
CA ALA A 36 0.05 17.79 -8.13
C ALA A 36 0.70 16.49 -7.64
N ALA A 37 1.67 15.97 -8.40
CA ALA A 37 2.40 14.74 -8.09
C ALA A 37 3.47 14.90 -6.97
N SER A 38 3.36 15.94 -6.15
CA SER A 38 4.08 16.11 -4.88
C SER A 38 3.33 15.50 -3.70
N ASP A 39 2.00 15.48 -3.78
CA ASP A 39 1.10 15.24 -2.66
C ASP A 39 0.58 13.78 -2.67
N VAL A 40 1.04 13.02 -3.67
CA VAL A 40 0.69 11.63 -3.97
C VAL A 40 1.96 10.78 -3.90
N ASP A 41 1.90 9.74 -3.09
CA ASP A 41 2.96 8.74 -2.92
C ASP A 41 2.45 7.34 -3.33
N ILE A 42 3.36 6.37 -3.40
CA ILE A 42 3.02 4.97 -3.68
C ILE A 42 3.19 4.17 -2.40
N ASP A 43 2.09 3.61 -1.88
CA ASP A 43 2.07 2.74 -0.72
C ASP A 43 2.29 1.28 -1.12
N HIS A 44 2.93 0.53 -0.22
CA HIS A 44 2.94 -0.92 -0.18
C HIS A 44 1.74 -1.39 0.64
N VAL A 45 0.66 -1.82 -0.03
CA VAL A 45 -0.62 -2.19 0.61
C VAL A 45 -0.39 -3.06 1.83
N VAL A 46 0.42 -4.13 1.68
CA VAL A 46 1.07 -4.83 2.79
C VAL A 46 2.46 -4.22 3.01
N PRO A 47 2.72 -3.46 4.10
CA PRO A 47 3.98 -2.76 4.29
C PRO A 47 5.22 -3.68 4.30
N LEU A 48 6.37 -3.18 3.83
CA LEU A 48 7.59 -4.00 3.75
C LEU A 48 8.08 -4.53 5.11
N ALA A 49 7.82 -3.82 6.20
CA ALA A 49 8.15 -4.25 7.56
C ALA A 49 7.06 -5.14 8.20
N GLU A 50 5.79 -5.02 7.80
CA GLU A 50 4.76 -6.03 8.10
C GLU A 50 5.16 -7.35 7.43
N ALA A 51 5.44 -7.32 6.12
CA ALA A 51 5.82 -8.49 5.35
C ALA A 51 7.04 -9.20 5.96
N TRP A 52 7.99 -8.45 6.50
CA TRP A 52 9.14 -9.00 7.22
C TRP A 52 8.73 -9.81 8.47
N ARG A 53 7.78 -9.29 9.27
CA ARG A 53 7.20 -9.97 10.43
C ARG A 53 6.35 -11.18 10.04
N SER A 54 5.56 -11.08 8.97
CA SER A 54 4.65 -12.14 8.48
C SER A 54 5.32 -13.21 7.60
N GLY A 55 6.64 -13.13 7.38
CA GLY A 55 7.44 -14.25 6.86
C GLY A 55 8.56 -13.88 5.86
N ALA A 56 8.56 -12.67 5.33
CA ALA A 56 9.55 -12.23 4.34
C ALA A 56 10.98 -12.06 4.90
N SER A 57 11.15 -12.12 6.21
CA SER A 57 12.44 -12.25 6.89
C SER A 57 13.23 -13.48 6.41
N ALA A 58 12.57 -14.63 6.28
CA ALA A 58 13.17 -15.90 5.84
C ALA A 58 13.46 -15.98 4.33
N TRP A 59 13.07 -14.98 3.53
CA TRP A 59 13.25 -15.01 2.07
C TRP A 59 14.66 -14.62 1.62
N THR A 60 14.98 -14.91 0.36
CA THR A 60 16.11 -14.30 -0.33
C THR A 60 15.84 -12.81 -0.60
N THR A 61 16.91 -12.02 -0.75
CA THR A 61 16.77 -10.59 -1.08
C THR A 61 16.11 -10.38 -2.45
N SER A 62 16.37 -11.25 -3.42
CA SER A 62 15.67 -11.24 -4.72
C SER A 62 14.14 -11.41 -4.55
N ARG A 63 13.67 -12.40 -3.77
CA ARG A 63 12.22 -12.58 -3.52
C ARG A 63 11.59 -11.37 -2.82
N ARG A 64 12.29 -10.71 -1.89
CA ARG A 64 11.85 -9.44 -1.29
C ARG A 64 11.80 -8.29 -2.30
N GLN A 65 12.75 -8.21 -3.24
CA GLN A 65 12.74 -7.22 -4.31
C GLN A 65 11.56 -7.46 -5.27
N SER A 66 11.24 -8.71 -5.61
CA SER A 66 10.05 -9.05 -6.40
C SER A 66 8.74 -8.66 -5.70
N PHE A 67 8.63 -8.89 -4.39
CA PHE A 67 7.48 -8.44 -3.58
C PHE A 67 7.34 -6.91 -3.54
N ALA A 68 8.44 -6.19 -3.31
CA ALA A 68 8.43 -4.73 -3.22
C ALA A 68 8.14 -4.01 -4.56
N ASN A 69 8.19 -4.73 -5.69
CA ASN A 69 7.96 -4.22 -7.04
C ASN A 69 6.84 -4.99 -7.77
N ASP A 70 5.92 -5.62 -7.04
CA ASP A 70 4.84 -6.41 -7.62
C ASP A 70 3.75 -5.51 -8.22
N LEU A 71 3.73 -5.45 -9.55
CA LEU A 71 2.74 -4.73 -10.36
C LEU A 71 1.60 -5.63 -10.86
N THR A 72 1.57 -6.91 -10.49
CA THR A 72 0.58 -7.90 -10.97
C THR A 72 -0.51 -8.17 -9.96
N ARG A 73 -0.18 -8.18 -8.66
CA ARG A 73 -1.17 -8.20 -7.57
C ARG A 73 -1.32 -6.76 -7.02
N PRO A 74 -2.41 -6.44 -6.32
CA PRO A 74 -2.65 -5.11 -5.76
C PRO A 74 -1.77 -4.82 -4.53
N GLN A 75 -0.43 -4.82 -4.72
CA GLN A 75 0.55 -4.51 -3.68
C GLN A 75 1.03 -3.06 -3.74
N LEU A 76 0.99 -2.41 -4.91
CA LEU A 76 1.33 -1.00 -5.07
C LEU A 76 0.07 -0.18 -5.37
N ILE A 77 -0.12 0.94 -4.66
CA ILE A 77 -1.30 1.80 -4.78
C ILE A 77 -0.92 3.28 -4.62
N ALA A 78 -1.55 4.18 -5.38
CA ALA A 78 -1.37 5.62 -5.21
C ALA A 78 -2.24 6.14 -4.06
N VAL A 79 -1.67 6.92 -3.15
CA VAL A 79 -2.31 7.44 -1.91
C VAL A 79 -1.79 8.82 -1.53
N THR A 80 -2.52 9.55 -0.68
CA THR A 80 -2.07 10.85 -0.17
C THR A 80 -0.85 10.68 0.75
N ASP A 81 0.18 11.52 0.59
CA ASP A 81 1.45 11.43 1.31
C ASP A 81 1.31 11.34 2.85
N ASN A 82 0.57 12.27 3.48
CA ASN A 82 0.40 12.25 4.93
C ASN A 82 -0.44 11.05 5.44
N VAL A 83 -1.33 10.49 4.61
CA VAL A 83 -2.10 9.28 4.93
C VAL A 83 -1.23 8.04 4.83
N ASN A 84 -0.31 7.98 3.87
CA ASN A 84 0.74 6.96 3.77
C ASN A 84 1.64 6.99 5.02
N GLN A 85 2.09 8.18 5.43
CA GLN A 85 2.87 8.38 6.65
C GLN A 85 2.10 7.99 7.92
N SER A 86 0.78 8.20 7.95
CA SER A 86 -0.09 7.76 9.05
C SER A 86 -0.33 6.26 9.09
N LYS A 87 -0.19 5.54 7.96
CA LYS A 87 -0.27 4.07 7.88
C LYS A 87 1.04 3.40 8.30
N GLY A 88 2.18 4.02 7.97
CA GLY A 88 3.51 3.54 8.37
C GLY A 88 3.74 2.08 7.97
N ASP A 89 3.99 1.21 8.96
CA ASP A 89 4.06 -0.24 8.78
C ASP A 89 2.99 -1.02 9.57
N GLU A 90 1.87 -0.37 9.89
CA GLU A 90 0.76 -0.93 10.64
C GLU A 90 -0.09 -1.92 9.81
N ASP A 91 -0.75 -2.87 10.50
CA ASP A 91 -1.66 -3.85 9.89
C ASP A 91 -3.14 -3.44 10.09
N PRO A 92 -4.10 -4.05 9.36
CA PRO A 92 -5.54 -3.74 9.44
C PRO A 92 -6.15 -3.69 10.85
N SER A 93 -5.52 -4.30 11.86
CA SER A 93 -5.99 -4.25 13.26
C SER A 93 -5.62 -2.96 14.00
N THR A 94 -4.65 -2.19 13.48
CA THR A 94 -4.27 -0.87 14.01
C THR A 94 -4.65 0.26 13.05
N TRP A 95 -4.39 0.10 11.74
CA TRP A 95 -4.66 1.13 10.73
C TRP A 95 -5.67 0.69 9.67
N GLN A 96 -6.63 1.56 9.36
CA GLN A 96 -7.68 1.36 8.36
C GLN A 96 -7.90 2.64 7.54
N PRO A 97 -8.26 2.55 6.24
CA PRO A 97 -8.73 3.70 5.46
C PRO A 97 -9.86 4.44 6.17
N SER A 98 -9.87 5.78 6.14
CA SER A 98 -11.00 6.55 6.70
C SER A 98 -12.26 6.45 5.82
N VAL A 99 -12.08 6.15 4.53
CA VAL A 99 -13.16 5.83 3.59
C VAL A 99 -13.66 4.40 3.84
N THR A 100 -14.69 4.25 4.66
CA THR A 100 -15.30 2.94 4.99
C THR A 100 -15.86 2.19 3.78
N SER A 101 -16.32 2.89 2.75
CA SER A 101 -16.75 2.28 1.48
C SER A 101 -15.60 1.65 0.67
N TYR A 102 -14.33 1.93 1.02
CA TYR A 102 -13.15 1.28 0.43
C TYR A 102 -12.71 0.02 1.18
N TRP A 103 -13.25 -0.25 2.38
CA TRP A 103 -12.79 -1.33 3.26
C TRP A 103 -12.85 -2.72 2.61
N CYS A 104 -13.97 -3.06 1.97
CA CYS A 104 -14.13 -4.29 1.20
C CYS A 104 -13.01 -4.48 0.17
N THR A 105 -12.63 -3.41 -0.54
CA THR A 105 -11.58 -3.42 -1.55
C THR A 105 -10.20 -3.58 -0.91
N TYR A 106 -9.87 -2.77 0.10
CA TYR A 106 -8.59 -2.85 0.82
C TYR A 106 -8.35 -4.24 1.42
N ALA A 107 -9.36 -4.84 2.08
CA ALA A 107 -9.26 -6.18 2.64
C ALA A 107 -9.04 -7.25 1.57
N LYS A 108 -9.74 -7.17 0.43
CA LYS A 108 -9.51 -8.06 -0.72
C LYS A 108 -8.09 -7.91 -1.29
N MET A 109 -7.56 -6.68 -1.39
CA MET A 109 -6.19 -6.42 -1.84
C MET A 109 -5.15 -7.03 -0.89
N TRP A 110 -5.27 -6.73 0.41
CA TRP A 110 -4.39 -7.23 1.47
C TRP A 110 -4.35 -8.77 1.50
N ILE A 111 -5.53 -9.42 1.48
CA ILE A 111 -5.65 -10.89 1.45
C ILE A 111 -5.03 -11.47 0.18
N ALA A 112 -5.28 -10.88 -0.99
CA ALA A 112 -4.71 -11.35 -2.26
C ALA A 112 -3.17 -11.28 -2.26
N VAL A 113 -2.58 -10.22 -1.70
CA VAL A 113 -1.12 -10.07 -1.56
C VAL A 113 -0.56 -11.11 -0.60
N LYS A 114 -1.06 -11.19 0.65
CA LYS A 114 -0.51 -12.11 1.66
C LYS A 114 -0.70 -13.58 1.26
N SER A 115 -1.82 -13.91 0.62
CA SER A 115 -2.08 -15.24 0.05
C SER A 115 -1.09 -15.59 -1.06
N TYR A 116 -0.91 -14.73 -2.08
CA TYR A 116 0.03 -15.00 -3.18
C TYR A 116 1.46 -15.20 -2.67
N TRP A 117 1.90 -14.33 -1.77
CA TRP A 117 3.28 -14.29 -1.30
C TRP A 117 3.58 -15.28 -0.17
N ALA A 118 2.57 -16.01 0.32
CA ALA A 118 2.64 -16.92 1.47
C ALA A 118 3.15 -16.23 2.75
N LEU A 119 2.51 -15.10 3.09
CA LEU A 119 2.69 -14.38 4.34
C LEU A 119 1.59 -14.78 5.35
N THR A 120 1.96 -14.93 6.62
CA THR A 120 1.03 -15.32 7.70
C THR A 120 0.17 -14.13 8.15
N ALA A 121 -1.05 -14.39 8.60
CA ALA A 121 -1.94 -13.36 9.14
C ALA A 121 -2.28 -13.61 10.62
N GLN A 122 -2.15 -12.57 11.44
CA GLN A 122 -2.40 -12.60 12.89
C GLN A 122 -3.90 -12.74 13.21
N SER A 123 -4.25 -13.13 14.44
CA SER A 123 -5.66 -13.28 14.83
C SER A 123 -6.41 -11.93 14.85
N ALA A 124 -5.78 -10.86 15.35
CA ALA A 124 -6.37 -9.52 15.35
C ALA A 124 -6.53 -8.97 13.91
N GLU A 125 -5.48 -9.11 13.10
CA GLU A 125 -5.47 -8.79 11.67
C GLU A 125 -6.62 -9.48 10.91
N LYS A 126 -6.81 -10.80 11.12
CA LYS A 126 -7.93 -11.57 10.54
C LYS A 126 -9.29 -11.04 10.97
N THR A 127 -9.47 -10.70 12.24
CA THR A 127 -10.73 -10.11 12.75
C THR A 127 -11.02 -8.77 12.10
N ALA A 128 -10.01 -7.91 11.96
CA ALA A 128 -10.16 -6.62 11.28
C ALA A 128 -10.47 -6.80 9.79
N LEU A 129 -9.75 -7.68 9.08
CA LEU A 129 -10.04 -8.03 7.70
C LEU A 129 -11.45 -8.59 7.51
N GLN A 130 -11.97 -9.40 8.44
CA GLN A 130 -13.34 -9.89 8.39
C GLN A 130 -14.36 -8.74 8.57
N THR A 131 -14.14 -7.84 9.54
CA THR A 131 -14.96 -6.63 9.71
C THR A 131 -14.97 -5.77 8.45
N MET A 132 -13.83 -5.63 7.77
CA MET A 132 -13.72 -4.89 6.52
C MET A 132 -14.41 -5.62 5.35
N LEU A 133 -14.30 -6.95 5.25
CA LEU A 133 -15.03 -7.75 4.27
C LEU A 133 -16.56 -7.71 4.47
N ASN A 134 -17.04 -7.54 5.70
CA ASN A 134 -18.47 -7.37 5.98
C ASN A 134 -19.04 -6.05 5.41
N THR A 135 -18.21 -5.13 4.89
CA THR A 135 -18.65 -3.94 4.16
C THR A 135 -18.91 -4.19 2.66
N CYS A 136 -18.62 -5.39 2.15
CA CYS A 136 -18.85 -5.72 0.75
C CYS A 136 -20.36 -5.76 0.43
N THR A 137 -20.80 -4.89 -0.47
CA THR A 137 -22.09 -5.05 -1.15
C THR A 137 -22.09 -6.32 -2.01
N SER A 138 -23.22 -7.02 -1.99
CA SER A 138 -23.55 -8.17 -2.85
C SER A 138 -23.78 -7.77 -4.31
#